data_AF-A0A1Q4ZCP7-F1
#
_entry.id   AF-A0A1Q4ZCP7-F1
#
_cell.length_a   1.000
_cell.length_b   1.000
_cell.length_c   1.000
_cell.angle_alpha   90.00
_cell.angle_beta   90.00
_cell.angle_gamma   90.00
#
_symmetry.space_group_name_H-M   'P 1'
#
loop_
_entity.id
_entity.type
_entity.pdbx_description
1 polymer ?
#
loop_
_entity_poly.entity_id
_entity_poly.type
_entity_poly.pdbx_seq_one_letter_code
_entity_poly.pdbx_strand_id
1 'polypeptide(L)'
;MSEGREPAPEAVWLVAANVVRWRRYGDLGQELRPGTKAYRGGTKVYVIDTYAGMGHQQLTAVGRGRHTRRFITIDTATRHLHTFRAQLVHSPAVVTRSVGTGLPPGSRERTEELAALLERIAREERHAHHAAPHPVPCRCHECLTAAESAEAAESAEEGAGGGDRVSPA
;
A
#
# COMPACT_ATOMS: atom_id res chain seq x y z
N MET A 1 40.20 9.25 -20.39
CA MET A 1 39.31 10.04 -19.52
C MET A 1 38.21 9.11 -19.08
N SER A 2 38.32 8.54 -17.88
CA SER A 2 37.32 7.63 -17.34
C SER A 2 36.28 8.47 -16.60
N GLU A 3 35.05 8.45 -17.08
CA GLU A 3 33.92 9.14 -16.46
C GLU A 3 33.74 8.64 -15.01
N GLY A 4 33.81 9.58 -14.07
CA GLY A 4 33.56 9.31 -12.66
C GLY A 4 32.11 8.86 -12.50
N ARG A 5 31.92 7.56 -12.25
CA ARG A 5 30.63 7.06 -11.79
C ARG A 5 30.39 7.67 -10.41
N GLU A 6 29.51 8.67 -10.33
CA GLU A 6 28.99 9.14 -9.05
C GLU A 6 28.57 7.91 -8.23
N PRO A 7 28.96 7.81 -6.95
CA PRO A 7 28.60 6.67 -6.14
C PRO A 7 27.09 6.53 -6.16
N ALA A 8 26.61 5.33 -6.52
CA ALA A 8 25.18 5.05 -6.52
C ALA A 8 24.62 5.41 -5.13
N PRO A 9 23.48 6.09 -5.04
CA PRO A 9 22.93 6.51 -3.76
C PRO A 9 22.76 5.29 -2.85
N GLU A 10 23.23 5.42 -1.62
CA GLU A 10 23.21 4.34 -0.63
C GLU A 10 21.77 3.87 -0.41
N ALA A 11 21.57 2.56 -0.36
CA ALA A 11 20.23 1.99 -0.23
C ALA A 11 19.60 2.38 1.11
N VAL A 12 18.31 2.69 1.12
CA VAL A 12 17.61 3.12 2.35
C VAL A 12 16.46 2.17 2.66
N TRP A 13 16.30 1.81 3.94
CA TRP A 13 15.11 1.12 4.42
C TRP A 13 13.94 2.11 4.49
N LEU A 14 12.89 1.80 3.74
CA LEU A 14 11.65 2.58 3.69
C LEU A 14 10.43 1.65 3.77
N VAL A 15 9.30 2.20 4.20
CA VAL A 15 8.04 1.47 4.13
C VAL A 15 7.54 1.52 2.69
N ALA A 16 7.45 0.36 2.04
CA ALA A 16 6.76 0.20 0.77
C ALA A 16 5.29 -0.15 1.03
N ALA A 17 4.39 0.41 0.21
CA ALA A 17 2.96 0.11 0.28
C ALA A 17 2.34 0.15 -1.13
N ASN A 18 1.10 -0.30 -1.23
CA ASN A 18 0.33 -0.31 -2.46
C ASN A 18 -0.90 0.61 -2.31
N VAL A 19 -1.19 1.40 -3.34
CA VAL A 19 -2.41 2.20 -3.38
C VAL A 19 -3.62 1.29 -3.55
N VAL A 20 -4.68 1.49 -2.76
CA VAL A 20 -5.91 0.69 -2.87
C VAL A 20 -6.44 0.71 -4.29
N ARG A 21 -6.88 -0.46 -4.80
CA ARG A 21 -7.47 -0.56 -6.15
C ARG A 21 -8.66 0.38 -6.31
N TRP A 22 -9.51 0.41 -5.28
CA TRP A 22 -10.73 1.19 -5.19
C TRP A 22 -10.91 1.75 -3.77
N ARG A 23 -11.47 2.94 -3.67
CA ARG A 23 -11.80 3.60 -2.39
C ARG A 23 -13.24 4.11 -2.40
N ARG A 24 -13.84 4.17 -1.22
CA ARG A 24 -15.08 4.92 -0.96
C ARG A 24 -14.81 6.42 -1.06
N TYR A 25 -15.72 7.15 -1.68
CA TYR A 25 -15.62 8.57 -1.98
C TYR A 25 -16.99 9.25 -1.94
N GLY A 26 -16.98 10.59 -1.89
CA GLY A 26 -18.19 11.40 -1.86
C GLY A 26 -18.95 11.28 -0.54
N ASP A 27 -20.17 11.77 -0.55
CA ASP A 27 -21.02 11.83 0.62
C ASP A 27 -21.28 10.42 1.17
N LEU A 28 -21.00 10.25 2.46
CA LEU A 28 -21.14 8.98 3.18
C LEU A 28 -20.43 7.79 2.50
N GLY A 29 -19.42 8.07 1.67
CA GLY A 29 -18.63 7.05 0.98
C GLY A 29 -19.43 6.14 0.04
N GLN A 30 -20.52 6.63 -0.56
CA GLN A 30 -21.39 5.84 -1.44
C GLN A 30 -20.84 5.72 -2.87
N GLU A 31 -19.92 6.59 -3.29
CA GLU A 31 -19.23 6.45 -4.56
C GLU A 31 -17.97 5.59 -4.44
N LEU A 32 -17.63 4.85 -5.49
CA LEU A 32 -16.39 4.10 -5.60
C LEU A 32 -15.48 4.73 -6.66
N ARG A 33 -14.26 5.10 -6.26
CA ARG A 33 -13.26 5.68 -7.17
C ARG A 33 -11.99 4.83 -7.19
N PRO A 34 -11.38 4.59 -8.36
CA PRO A 34 -10.14 3.83 -8.45
C PRO A 34 -8.94 4.67 -7.98
N GLY A 35 -8.03 4.06 -7.24
CA GLY A 35 -6.77 4.68 -6.79
C GLY A 35 -6.95 5.96 -6.00
N THR A 36 -6.13 6.98 -6.28
CA THR A 36 -6.28 8.37 -5.80
C THR A 36 -6.24 9.34 -6.99
N LYS A 37 -6.33 10.65 -6.73
CA LYS A 37 -6.09 11.67 -7.77
C LYS A 37 -4.67 11.56 -8.35
N ALA A 38 -3.69 11.29 -7.48
CA ALA A 38 -2.27 11.28 -7.84
C ALA A 38 -1.76 9.91 -8.32
N TYR A 39 -2.32 8.81 -7.82
CA TYR A 39 -1.85 7.46 -8.11
C TYR A 39 -2.94 6.55 -8.68
N ARG A 40 -2.55 5.60 -9.53
CA ARG A 40 -3.45 4.53 -9.99
C ARG A 40 -3.65 3.53 -8.85
N GLY A 41 -4.80 2.85 -8.85
CA GLY A 41 -5.02 1.72 -7.96
C GLY A 41 -3.98 0.63 -8.21
N GLY A 42 -3.43 0.06 -7.14
CA GLY A 42 -2.35 -0.93 -7.16
C GLY A 42 -0.95 -0.35 -7.32
N THR A 43 -0.78 0.96 -7.55
CA THR A 43 0.55 1.58 -7.65
C THR A 43 1.35 1.34 -6.38
N LYS A 44 2.57 0.83 -6.53
CA LYS A 44 3.54 0.78 -5.43
C LYS A 44 4.07 2.18 -5.12
N VAL A 45 4.10 2.51 -3.84
CA VAL A 45 4.65 3.76 -3.31
C VAL A 45 5.61 3.47 -2.17
N TYR A 46 6.46 4.45 -1.85
CA TYR A 46 7.40 4.42 -0.73
C TYR A 46 7.08 5.58 0.21
N VAL A 47 6.86 5.29 1.48
CA VAL A 47 6.63 6.29 2.52
C VAL A 47 7.99 6.88 2.91
N ILE A 48 8.13 8.19 2.78
CA ILE A 48 9.37 8.90 3.11
C ILE A 48 9.24 9.81 4.33
N ASP A 49 8.01 10.10 4.75
CA ASP A 49 7.70 10.85 5.98
C ASP A 49 6.30 10.49 6.47
N THR A 50 6.04 10.64 7.77
CA THR A 50 4.73 10.47 8.39
C THR A 50 4.49 11.57 9.42
N TYR A 51 3.25 12.05 9.51
CA TYR A 51 2.91 13.13 10.43
C TYR A 51 2.43 12.58 11.78
N ALA A 52 3.36 12.30 12.69
CA ALA A 52 3.06 11.78 14.04
C ALA A 52 2.09 12.68 14.83
N GLY A 53 2.22 14.01 14.72
CA GLY A 53 1.31 14.97 15.37
C GLY A 53 -0.15 14.90 14.87
N MET A 54 -0.39 14.20 13.76
CA MET A 54 -1.71 13.94 13.17
C MET A 54 -2.08 12.45 13.27
N GLY A 55 -1.55 11.74 14.27
CA GLY A 55 -1.80 10.32 14.49
C GLY A 55 -1.39 9.42 13.32
N HIS A 56 -0.43 9.86 12.49
CA HIS A 56 -0.02 9.17 11.25
C HIS A 56 -1.17 8.90 10.25
N GLN A 57 -2.27 9.66 10.30
CA GLN A 57 -3.38 9.54 9.34
C GLN A 57 -3.02 10.08 7.95
N GLN A 58 -1.96 10.88 7.87
CA GLN A 58 -1.34 11.39 6.66
C GLN A 58 0.13 11.00 6.61
N LEU A 59 0.65 10.81 5.40
CA LEU A 59 2.06 10.52 5.15
C LEU A 59 2.50 11.09 3.81
N THR A 60 3.81 11.26 3.63
CA THR A 60 4.41 11.66 2.36
C THR A 60 4.87 10.42 1.60
N ALA A 61 4.33 10.22 0.40
CA ALA A 61 4.62 9.05 -0.42
C ALA A 61 5.28 9.42 -1.75
N VAL A 62 6.27 8.62 -2.16
CA VAL A 62 6.92 8.67 -3.46
C VAL A 62 6.45 7.50 -4.32
N GLY A 63 5.93 7.78 -5.50
CA GLY A 63 5.47 6.74 -6.42
C GLY A 63 5.31 7.23 -7.85
N ARG A 64 5.00 6.33 -8.78
CA ARG A 64 4.74 6.71 -10.18
C ARG A 64 3.37 7.38 -10.30
N GLY A 65 3.37 8.64 -10.71
CA GLY A 65 2.16 9.45 -10.89
C GLY A 65 1.22 8.86 -11.95
N ARG A 66 -0.09 9.03 -11.72
CA ARG A 66 -1.18 8.47 -12.53
C ARG A 66 -1.11 8.82 -14.01
N HIS A 67 -0.79 10.08 -14.32
CA HIS A 67 -0.82 10.63 -15.67
C HIS A 67 0.56 10.65 -16.32
N THR A 68 1.58 11.10 -15.60
CA THR A 68 2.93 11.31 -16.15
C THR A 68 3.78 10.04 -16.13
N ARG A 69 3.41 9.03 -15.31
CA ARG A 69 4.23 7.84 -14.98
C ARG A 69 5.61 8.15 -14.39
N ARG A 70 5.95 9.44 -14.18
CA ARG A 70 7.15 9.90 -13.49
C ARG A 70 6.98 9.76 -11.98
N PHE A 71 8.09 9.69 -11.26
CA PHE A 71 8.06 9.75 -9.80
C PHE A 71 7.55 11.11 -9.34
N ILE A 72 6.52 11.09 -8.50
CA ILE A 72 6.00 12.25 -7.79
C ILE A 72 6.13 12.00 -6.30
N THR A 73 6.22 13.08 -5.53
CA THR A 73 6.15 13.09 -4.07
C THR A 73 4.87 13.82 -3.70
N ILE A 74 4.02 13.19 -2.89
CA ILE A 74 2.78 13.83 -2.47
C ILE A 74 2.35 13.32 -1.09
N ASP A 75 1.73 14.19 -0.33
CA ASP A 75 1.04 13.80 0.89
C ASP A 75 -0.26 13.09 0.54
N THR A 76 -0.52 11.99 1.23
CA THR A 76 -1.72 11.21 1.03
C THR A 76 -2.18 10.58 2.33
N ALA A 77 -3.48 10.36 2.43
CA ALA A 77 -4.05 9.72 3.60
C ALA A 77 -3.61 8.27 3.68
N THR A 78 -3.18 7.85 4.86
CA THR A 78 -2.69 6.49 5.16
C THR A 78 -3.73 5.43 4.76
N ARG A 79 -5.03 5.73 4.93
CA ARG A 79 -6.15 4.86 4.51
C ARG A 79 -6.20 4.51 3.01
N HIS A 80 -5.54 5.29 2.16
CA HIS A 80 -5.47 5.04 0.72
C HIS A 80 -4.40 4.03 0.32
N LEU A 81 -3.59 3.56 1.27
CA LEU A 81 -2.54 2.59 1.06
C LEU A 81 -2.81 1.30 1.86
N HIS A 82 -2.22 0.19 1.43
CA HIS A 82 -2.30 -1.12 2.08
C HIS A 82 -1.03 -1.94 1.82
N THR A 83 -0.88 -3.07 2.50
CA THR A 83 0.28 -3.97 2.38
C THR A 83 1.58 -3.22 2.67
N PHE A 84 1.58 -2.51 3.80
CA PHE A 84 2.75 -1.81 4.31
C PHE A 84 3.80 -2.84 4.72
N ARG A 85 5.03 -2.67 4.24
CA ARG A 85 6.16 -3.54 4.57
C ARG A 85 7.48 -2.80 4.51
N ALA A 86 8.41 -3.17 5.37
CA ALA A 86 9.77 -2.69 5.25
C ALA A 86 10.43 -3.22 3.97
N GLN A 87 11.15 -2.37 3.28
CA GLN A 87 11.90 -2.75 2.10
C GLN A 87 13.18 -1.94 1.97
N LEU A 88 14.29 -2.61 1.62
CA LEU A 88 15.50 -1.94 1.18
C LEU A 88 15.29 -1.38 -0.23
N VAL A 89 15.47 -0.07 -0.41
CA VAL A 89 15.18 0.63 -1.67
C VAL A 89 16.47 1.16 -2.28
N HIS A 90 16.73 0.74 -3.52
CA HIS A 90 17.91 1.14 -4.30
C HIS A 90 17.61 2.15 -5.41
N SER A 91 16.34 2.48 -5.63
CA SER A 91 15.93 3.37 -6.73
C SER A 91 16.45 4.78 -6.49
N PRO A 92 17.36 5.33 -7.33
CA PRO A 92 17.95 6.64 -7.10
C PRO A 92 16.89 7.74 -6.94
N ALA A 93 15.86 7.72 -7.79
CA ALA A 93 14.76 8.68 -7.73
C ALA A 93 14.01 8.69 -6.38
N VAL A 94 13.97 7.55 -5.67
CA VAL A 94 13.30 7.43 -4.37
C VAL A 94 14.26 7.83 -3.26
N VAL A 95 15.50 7.32 -3.30
CA VAL A 95 16.53 7.62 -2.29
C VAL A 95 16.84 9.12 -2.23
N THR A 96 17.03 9.79 -3.37
CA THR A 96 17.26 11.24 -3.38
C THR A 96 16.09 12.02 -2.76
N ARG A 97 14.85 11.56 -2.95
CA ARG A 97 13.66 12.20 -2.37
C ARG A 97 13.52 11.92 -0.88
N SER A 98 13.88 10.72 -0.41
CA SER A 98 13.84 10.41 1.02
C SER A 98 14.91 11.18 1.78
N VAL A 99 16.15 11.25 1.27
CA VAL A 99 17.22 12.05 1.88
C VAL A 99 16.85 13.53 1.93
N GLY A 100 16.16 14.03 0.90
CA GLY A 100 15.67 15.41 0.85
C GLY A 100 14.66 15.80 1.94
N THR A 101 14.12 14.84 2.71
CA THR A 101 13.26 15.14 3.87
C THR A 101 14.05 15.63 5.09
N GLY A 102 15.36 15.39 5.13
CA GLY A 102 16.20 15.65 6.31
C GLY A 102 16.02 14.64 7.45
N LEU A 103 15.16 13.64 7.29
CA LEU A 103 15.04 12.54 8.24
C LEU A 103 16.18 11.53 8.05
N PRO A 104 16.74 10.99 9.13
CA PRO A 104 17.76 9.96 9.03
C PRO A 104 17.16 8.70 8.38
N PRO A 105 17.94 7.97 7.56
CA PRO A 105 17.51 6.68 7.04
C PRO A 105 17.20 5.73 8.20
N GLY A 106 16.08 5.00 8.09
CA GLY A 106 15.67 4.04 9.11
C GLY A 106 16.54 2.80 9.14
N SER A 107 16.56 2.10 10.28
CA SER A 107 16.96 0.70 10.34
C SER A 107 15.84 -0.18 9.78
N ARG A 108 16.17 -1.44 9.45
CA ARG A 108 15.17 -2.43 9.06
C ARG A 108 14.07 -2.56 10.12
N GLU A 109 14.46 -2.77 11.37
CA GLU A 109 13.56 -2.97 12.51
C GLU A 109 12.59 -1.78 12.69
N ARG A 110 13.12 -0.55 12.74
CA ARG A 110 12.28 0.65 12.87
C ARG A 110 11.31 0.82 11.70
N THR A 111 11.72 0.39 10.50
CA THR A 111 10.86 0.43 9.31
C THR A 111 9.78 -0.65 9.38
N GLU A 112 10.08 -1.82 9.95
CA GLU A 112 9.10 -2.90 10.18
C GLU A 112 8.05 -2.46 11.22
N GLU A 113 8.48 -1.86 12.33
CA GLU A 113 7.60 -1.28 13.35
C GLU A 113 6.67 -0.21 12.75
N LEU A 114 7.23 0.71 11.97
CA LEU A 114 6.45 1.75 11.30
C LEU A 114 5.47 1.15 10.29
N ALA A 115 5.88 0.14 9.52
CA ALA A 115 4.99 -0.54 8.59
C ALA A 115 3.79 -1.18 9.30
N ALA A 116 4.03 -1.87 10.42
CA ALA A 116 2.97 -2.48 11.22
C ALA A 116 2.02 -1.43 11.82
N LEU A 117 2.56 -0.30 12.30
CA LEU A 117 1.77 0.82 12.79
C LEU A 117 0.87 1.40 11.69
N LEU A 118 1.43 1.69 10.52
CA LEU A 118 0.70 2.28 9.40
C LEU A 118 -0.38 1.35 8.85
N GLU A 119 -0.13 0.03 8.80
CA GLU A 119 -1.14 -0.94 8.36
C GLU A 119 -2.38 -0.92 9.29
N ARG A 120 -2.16 -0.92 10.61
CA ARG A 120 -3.24 -0.82 11.60
C ARG A 120 -4.04 0.47 11.43
N ILE A 121 -3.36 1.62 11.35
CA ILE A 121 -4.00 2.93 11.17
C ILE A 121 -4.77 2.98 9.84
N ALA A 122 -4.20 2.47 8.75
CA ALA A 122 -4.85 2.46 7.46
C ALA A 122 -6.16 1.67 7.48
N ARG A 123 -6.18 0.52 8.17
CA ARG A 123 -7.37 -0.31 8.35
C ARG A 123 -8.43 0.39 9.19
N GLU A 124 -8.05 0.92 10.35
CA GLU A 124 -8.95 1.66 11.25
C GLU A 124 -9.59 2.85 10.53
N GLU A 125 -8.78 3.66 9.86
CA GLU A 125 -9.25 4.81 9.10
C GLU A 125 -10.18 4.41 7.94
N ARG A 126 -9.88 3.34 7.20
CA ARG A 126 -10.78 2.86 6.12
C ARG A 126 -12.16 2.47 6.67
N HIS A 127 -12.20 1.85 7.84
CA HIS A 127 -13.43 1.42 8.49
C HIS A 127 -14.22 2.62 9.04
N ALA A 128 -13.55 3.55 9.72
CA ALA A 128 -14.19 4.64 10.44
C ALA A 128 -14.55 5.85 9.57
N HIS A 129 -13.78 6.15 8.51
CA HIS A 129 -13.81 7.47 7.84
C HIS A 129 -15.17 7.90 7.30
N HIS A 130 -15.96 6.96 6.77
CA HIS A 130 -17.27 7.29 6.19
C HIS A 130 -18.44 6.98 7.13
N ALA A 131 -18.23 6.16 8.17
CA ALA A 131 -19.20 5.67 9.17
C ALA A 131 -20.54 5.06 8.65
N ALA A 132 -20.86 5.23 7.37
CA ALA A 132 -22.06 4.73 6.73
C ALA A 132 -21.87 3.31 6.18
N PRO A 133 -22.96 2.54 6.02
CA PRO A 133 -22.93 1.24 5.36
C PRO A 133 -22.27 1.31 3.98
N HIS A 134 -21.64 0.20 3.60
CA HIS A 134 -21.01 0.08 2.30
C HIS A 134 -22.08 0.06 1.19
N PRO A 135 -21.85 0.72 0.04
CA PRO A 135 -22.72 0.55 -1.12
C PRO A 135 -22.68 -0.90 -1.59
N VAL A 136 -23.78 -1.41 -2.16
CA VAL A 136 -23.88 -2.80 -2.65
C VAL A 136 -24.04 -2.79 -4.19
N PRO A 137 -23.13 -3.44 -4.95
CA PRO A 137 -21.94 -4.15 -4.51
C PRO A 137 -20.79 -3.20 -4.11
N CYS A 138 -20.07 -3.52 -3.04
CA CYS A 138 -18.92 -2.73 -2.62
C CYS A 138 -17.63 -3.25 -3.27
N ARG A 139 -16.77 -2.34 -3.72
CA ARG A 139 -15.43 -2.67 -4.23
C ARG A 139 -14.32 -2.06 -3.40
N CYS A 140 -14.59 -1.54 -2.20
CA CYS A 140 -13.52 -1.00 -1.37
C CYS A 140 -12.49 -2.09 -1.03
N HIS A 141 -11.30 -1.68 -0.59
CA HIS A 141 -10.23 -2.63 -0.28
C HIS A 141 -10.68 -3.73 0.70
N GLU A 142 -11.37 -3.37 1.79
CA GLU A 142 -11.87 -4.34 2.78
C GLU A 142 -12.78 -5.40 2.14
N CYS A 143 -13.76 -4.99 1.33
CA CYS A 143 -14.71 -5.91 0.71
C CYS A 143 -14.06 -6.79 -0.37
N LEU A 144 -13.10 -6.25 -1.13
CA LEU A 144 -12.37 -7.04 -2.13
C LEU A 144 -11.50 -8.11 -1.45
N THR A 145 -10.74 -7.73 -0.43
CA THR A 145 -9.89 -8.67 0.30
C THR A 145 -10.73 -9.76 1.00
N ALA A 146 -11.89 -9.40 1.56
CA ALA A 146 -12.80 -10.36 2.17
C ALA A 146 -13.38 -11.35 1.16
N ALA A 147 -13.79 -10.88 -0.02
CA ALA A 147 -14.27 -11.75 -1.10
C ALA A 147 -13.16 -12.69 -1.60
N GLU A 148 -11.98 -12.15 -1.90
CA GLU A 148 -10.81 -12.94 -2.34
C GLU A 148 -10.44 -14.02 -1.28
N SER A 149 -10.61 -13.73 0.01
CA SER A 149 -10.35 -14.68 1.10
C SER A 149 -11.41 -15.78 1.21
N ALA A 150 -12.68 -15.44 0.98
CA ALA A 150 -13.78 -16.41 0.98
C ALA A 150 -13.63 -17.40 -0.19
N GLU A 151 -13.38 -16.88 -1.40
CA GLU A 151 -13.15 -17.69 -2.60
C GLU A 151 -11.94 -18.64 -2.43
N ALA A 152 -10.88 -18.17 -1.77
CA ALA A 152 -9.70 -18.98 -1.48
C ALA A 152 -9.98 -20.11 -0.46
N ALA A 153 -10.85 -19.87 0.52
CA ALA A 153 -11.26 -20.90 1.48
C ALA A 153 -12.12 -21.98 0.79
N GLU A 154 -13.10 -21.58 -0.02
CA GLU A 154 -13.96 -22.49 -0.79
C GLU A 154 -13.14 -23.38 -1.73
N SER A 155 -12.16 -22.78 -2.42
CA SER A 155 -11.26 -23.52 -3.35
C SER A 155 -10.36 -24.54 -2.62
N ALA A 156 -10.02 -24.31 -1.35
CA ALA A 156 -9.22 -25.24 -0.56
C ALA A 156 -10.05 -26.45 -0.09
N GLU A 157 -11.36 -26.28 0.10
CA GLU A 157 -12.29 -27.36 0.50
C GLU A 157 -12.63 -28.29 -0.68
N GLU A 158 -12.84 -27.75 -1.90
CA GLU A 158 -13.10 -28.57 -3.10
C GLU A 158 -11.88 -29.42 -3.52
N GLY A 159 -10.66 -28.97 -3.26
CA GLY A 159 -9.43 -29.71 -3.55
C GLY A 159 -9.20 -30.94 -2.65
N ALA A 160 -9.89 -31.05 -1.52
CA ALA A 160 -9.73 -32.15 -0.55
C ALA A 160 -10.68 -33.35 -0.79
N GLY A 161 -11.71 -33.20 -1.65
CA GLY A 161 -12.73 -34.23 -1.89
C GLY A 161 -12.48 -35.20 -3.05
N GLY A 162 -11.39 -35.06 -3.80
CA GLY A 162 -11.14 -35.75 -5.08
C GLY A 162 -10.24 -37.00 -4.98
N GLY A 163 -10.37 -37.82 -3.94
CA GLY A 163 -9.45 -38.92 -3.65
C GLY A 163 -10.09 -40.27 -3.37
N ASP A 164 -11.16 -40.64 -4.07
CA ASP A 164 -11.67 -42.02 -4.03
C ASP A 164 -12.10 -42.49 -5.42
N ARG A 165 -11.22 -43.22 -6.11
CA ARG A 165 -11.58 -44.12 -7.20
C ARG A 165 -10.88 -45.45 -7.02
N VAL A 166 -11.55 -46.27 -6.20
CA VAL A 166 -11.76 -47.72 -6.33
C VAL A 166 -11.02 -48.37 -7.51
N SER A 167 -10.06 -49.23 -7.17
CA SER A 167 -9.49 -50.24 -8.07
C SER A 167 -10.55 -51.29 -8.42
N PRO A 168 -10.60 -51.80 -9.66
CA PRO A 168 -11.13 -53.12 -9.91
C PRO A 168 -10.03 -54.15 -10.23
N ALA A 169 -10.38 -55.39 -9.92
CA ALA A 169 -9.59 -56.62 -9.87
C ALA A 169 -8.96 -57.09 -11.19
#